data_AF-A0A091KP46-F1
#
_entry.id   AF-A0A091KP46-F1
#
_cell.length_a   1.000
_cell.length_b   1.000
_cell.length_c   1.000
_cell.angle_alpha   90.00
_cell.angle_beta   90.00
_cell.angle_gamma   90.00
#
_symmetry.space_group_name_H-M   'P 1'
#
loop_
_entity.id
_entity.type
_entity.pdbx_description
1 polymer ?
#
loop_
_entity_poly.entity_id
_entity_poly.type
_entity_poly.pdbx_seq_one_letter_code
_entity_poly.pdbx_strand_id
1 'polypeptide(L)'
;FASYYSDHMVLQKEPAGAMVWGYGEPGAMVTVALAKDSGTIIMKKTAQVKGLSGMWTTVLDPMDHGGPYALTAGQGSENVTLRDVYFGDVWLCSGQSNMAMTVLQITNASQELAAAARYPYVRLFTAAPARSDMELEDLERVDLPWSIPTAEKLGHGNFTYFSALCWLLGRYLYEVLRYPVGLVEAAWGGPPIEAWSSRRALRACGLPEDAGSPQFRGWPCVLHPPLSPALFSSISQHWQLSGPQTPSVLWNAMIHPLLNMTLRGVVWYQGEANAFLHTDQYNCTFPALIADWRWAFHVGSAGQTEPLLPFGFVQLSTYRRQSPDDSFARLRWHQTADLGIVPNARMPGTFMAVAMDLGDERSPYGRRVLGSEHRGLKLIHPRDKQNVAHRLHLGARAVAYAEKNLVFQGPYPTRAILEVTRGLLNVTYSQELICRRRDAWAFEV
;
A
#
# COMPACT_ATOMS: atom_id res chain seq x y z
N PHE A 1 -10.51 11.22 -20.04
CA PHE A 1 -10.40 10.83 -18.62
C PHE A 1 -8.94 10.96 -18.18
N ALA A 2 -8.68 11.06 -16.88
CA ALA A 2 -7.32 10.91 -16.33
C ALA A 2 -6.72 9.53 -16.64
N SER A 3 -5.39 9.43 -16.61
CA SER A 3 -4.60 8.30 -17.12
C SER A 3 -4.90 6.95 -16.49
N TYR A 4 -5.36 6.94 -15.22
CA TYR A 4 -5.66 5.71 -14.48
C TYR A 4 -7.08 5.20 -14.66
N TYR A 5 -7.94 5.88 -15.43
CA TYR A 5 -9.25 5.36 -15.78
C TYR A 5 -9.17 4.54 -17.06
N SER A 6 -9.59 3.28 -17.01
CA SER A 6 -9.60 2.37 -18.16
C SER A 6 -10.75 1.37 -18.05
N ASP A 7 -10.94 0.54 -19.08
CA ASP A 7 -11.85 -0.60 -19.02
C ASP A 7 -11.52 -1.52 -17.84
N HIS A 8 -12.49 -2.32 -17.38
CA HIS A 8 -12.36 -3.30 -16.29
C HIS A 8 -12.17 -2.73 -14.87
N MET A 9 -12.29 -1.41 -14.70
CA MET A 9 -12.05 -0.75 -13.42
C MET A 9 -13.18 -0.95 -12.39
N VAL A 10 -12.85 -0.70 -11.12
CA VAL A 10 -13.82 -0.59 -10.03
C VAL A 10 -13.83 0.85 -9.53
N LEU A 11 -15.02 1.43 -9.44
CA LEU A 11 -15.30 2.69 -8.75
C LEU A 11 -15.83 2.41 -7.35
N GLN A 12 -15.57 3.33 -6.42
CA GLN A 12 -16.09 3.22 -5.07
C GLN A 12 -17.62 3.22 -5.06
N LYS A 13 -18.21 2.19 -4.44
CA LYS A 13 -19.65 2.09 -4.20
C LYS A 13 -20.10 2.97 -3.04
N GLU A 14 -21.42 3.04 -2.88
CA GLU A 14 -22.12 3.70 -1.78
C GLU A 14 -21.60 3.28 -0.37
N PRO A 15 -21.76 4.15 0.66
CA PRO A 15 -22.53 5.41 0.68
C PRO A 15 -21.86 6.60 -0.02
N ALA A 16 -20.58 6.48 -0.38
CA ALA A 16 -19.86 7.51 -1.11
C ALA A 16 -20.21 7.50 -2.60
N GLY A 17 -20.07 8.65 -3.25
CA GLY A 17 -20.04 8.80 -4.69
C GLY A 17 -18.62 8.63 -5.23
N ALA A 18 -18.49 8.02 -6.40
CA ALA A 18 -17.20 7.94 -7.09
C ALA A 18 -16.89 9.26 -7.79
N MET A 19 -15.76 9.88 -7.48
CA MET A 19 -15.28 11.02 -8.24
C MET A 19 -14.62 10.56 -9.54
N VAL A 20 -14.97 11.23 -10.63
CA VAL A 20 -14.42 11.01 -11.97
C VAL A 20 -13.98 12.32 -12.58
N TRP A 21 -12.88 12.28 -13.34
CA TRP A 21 -12.28 13.48 -13.89
C TRP A 21 -11.44 13.20 -15.13
N GLY A 22 -11.03 14.27 -15.80
CA GLY A 22 -10.10 14.21 -16.91
C GLY A 22 -9.90 15.58 -17.55
N TYR A 23 -9.41 15.54 -18.78
CA TYR A 23 -9.08 16.73 -19.56
C TYR A 23 -10.10 17.00 -20.68
N GLY A 24 -10.17 18.25 -21.12
CA GLY A 24 -10.95 18.70 -22.28
C GLY A 24 -10.62 20.14 -22.65
N GLU A 25 -11.32 20.69 -23.65
CA GLU A 25 -11.12 22.08 -24.05
C GLU A 25 -11.56 23.08 -22.96
N PRO A 26 -10.74 24.09 -22.59
CA PRO A 26 -11.11 25.09 -21.59
C PRO A 26 -12.45 25.78 -21.86
N GLY A 27 -13.32 25.84 -20.85
CA GLY A 27 -14.64 26.47 -20.94
C GLY A 27 -15.74 25.57 -21.52
N ALA A 28 -15.39 24.45 -22.15
CA ALA A 28 -16.37 23.52 -22.68
C ALA A 28 -17.09 22.73 -21.58
N MET A 29 -18.26 22.19 -21.92
CA MET A 29 -19.05 21.33 -21.03
C MET A 29 -18.82 19.86 -21.38
N VAL A 30 -18.42 19.08 -20.38
CA VAL A 30 -18.31 17.63 -20.47
C VAL A 30 -19.55 16.99 -19.88
N THR A 31 -20.17 16.10 -20.63
CA THR A 31 -21.25 15.24 -20.16
C THR A 31 -20.69 13.88 -19.79
N VAL A 32 -20.89 13.44 -18.55
CA VAL A 32 -20.55 12.10 -18.10
C VAL A 32 -21.83 11.29 -17.97
N ALA A 33 -21.94 10.17 -18.67
CA ALA A 33 -23.10 9.29 -18.67
C ALA A 33 -22.71 7.88 -18.24
N LEU A 34 -23.50 7.30 -17.34
CA LEU A 34 -23.39 5.90 -16.94
C LEU A 34 -24.55 5.12 -17.55
N ALA A 35 -24.25 4.02 -18.25
CA ALA A 35 -25.23 3.16 -18.88
C ALA A 35 -25.07 1.70 -18.45
N LYS A 36 -26.17 0.96 -18.42
CA LYS A 36 -26.18 -0.51 -18.31
C LYS A 36 -25.77 -1.15 -19.64
N ASP A 37 -25.44 -2.44 -19.63
CA ASP A 37 -25.16 -3.23 -20.84
C ASP A 37 -26.27 -3.18 -21.90
N SER A 38 -27.52 -2.97 -21.48
CA SER A 38 -28.66 -2.76 -22.39
C SER A 38 -28.60 -1.45 -23.19
N GLY A 39 -27.62 -0.59 -22.92
CA GLY A 39 -27.52 0.77 -23.46
C GLY A 39 -28.38 1.81 -22.72
N THR A 40 -29.15 1.39 -21.70
CA THR A 40 -29.98 2.31 -20.92
C THR A 40 -29.12 3.21 -20.06
N ILE A 41 -29.17 4.53 -20.31
CA ILE A 41 -28.51 5.54 -19.46
C ILE A 41 -29.25 5.63 -18.13
N ILE A 42 -28.53 5.42 -17.04
CA ILE A 42 -29.07 5.46 -15.66
C ILE A 42 -28.58 6.66 -14.87
N MET A 43 -27.52 7.33 -15.32
CA MET A 43 -27.00 8.54 -14.69
C MET A 43 -26.42 9.46 -15.75
N LYS A 44 -26.61 10.77 -15.57
CA LYS A 44 -25.99 11.81 -16.38
C LYS A 44 -25.54 12.96 -15.47
N LYS A 45 -24.28 13.33 -15.57
CA LYS A 45 -23.67 14.48 -14.89
C LYS A 45 -23.05 15.40 -15.93
N THR A 46 -22.87 16.67 -15.56
CA THR A 46 -22.19 17.65 -16.40
C THR A 46 -21.14 18.36 -15.57
N ALA A 47 -19.97 18.61 -16.17
CA ALA A 47 -18.89 19.36 -15.57
C ALA A 47 -18.34 20.36 -16.59
N GLN A 48 -18.04 21.57 -16.13
CA GLN A 48 -17.32 22.52 -16.95
C GLN A 48 -15.82 22.26 -16.84
N VAL A 49 -15.13 22.34 -17.97
CA VAL A 49 -13.66 22.33 -18.00
C VAL A 49 -13.15 23.66 -17.45
N LYS A 50 -12.37 23.61 -16.37
CA LYS A 50 -11.89 24.78 -15.63
C LYS A 50 -10.45 25.15 -16.00
N GLY A 51 -10.21 26.46 -16.09
CA GLY A 51 -8.87 27.06 -16.07
C GLY A 51 -7.96 26.67 -17.23
N LEU A 52 -6.66 27.01 -17.09
CA LEU A 52 -5.61 26.64 -18.05
C LEU A 52 -5.18 25.17 -17.93
N SER A 53 -5.51 24.47 -16.82
CA SER A 53 -5.21 23.04 -16.65
C SER A 53 -6.08 22.15 -17.54
N GLY A 54 -7.16 22.68 -18.11
CA GLY A 54 -8.05 21.92 -18.99
C GLY A 54 -8.78 20.79 -18.26
N MET A 55 -8.91 20.86 -16.94
CA MET A 55 -9.47 19.77 -16.12
C MET A 55 -10.97 19.95 -15.86
N TRP A 56 -11.71 18.86 -15.94
CA TRP A 56 -13.09 18.75 -15.47
C TRP A 56 -13.19 17.65 -14.39
N THR A 57 -14.08 17.83 -13.43
CA THR A 57 -14.35 16.85 -12.38
C THR A 57 -15.86 16.75 -12.13
N THR A 58 -16.34 15.56 -11.76
CA THR A 58 -17.70 15.38 -11.28
C THR A 58 -17.77 14.21 -10.30
N VAL A 59 -18.73 14.27 -9.38
CA VAL A 59 -19.04 13.17 -8.46
C VAL A 59 -20.27 12.45 -9.01
N LEU A 60 -20.12 11.16 -9.27
CA LEU A 60 -21.24 10.28 -9.61
C LEU A 60 -22.13 10.12 -8.37
N ASP A 61 -23.43 9.94 -8.57
CA ASP A 61 -24.32 9.62 -7.45
C ASP A 61 -23.86 8.29 -6.80
N PRO A 62 -24.02 8.11 -5.48
CA PRO A 62 -23.73 6.84 -4.82
C PRO A 62 -24.47 5.69 -5.52
N MET A 63 -23.74 4.62 -5.80
CA MET A 63 -24.25 3.43 -6.48
C MET A 63 -24.04 2.22 -5.59
N ASP A 64 -25.05 1.35 -5.52
CA ASP A 64 -24.86 0.02 -4.95
C ASP A 64 -23.80 -0.75 -5.76
N HIS A 65 -23.20 -1.75 -5.12
CA HIS A 65 -22.21 -2.59 -5.75
C HIS A 65 -22.78 -3.34 -6.95
N GLY A 66 -21.92 -3.63 -7.93
CA GLY A 66 -22.29 -4.40 -9.11
C GLY A 66 -21.93 -3.70 -10.42
N GLY A 67 -22.59 -4.12 -11.49
CA GLY A 67 -22.21 -3.83 -12.87
C GLY A 67 -22.35 -5.09 -13.74
N PRO A 68 -21.76 -5.11 -14.94
CA PRO A 68 -20.93 -4.04 -15.48
C PRO A 68 -21.75 -2.85 -15.98
N TYR A 69 -21.07 -1.71 -16.06
CA TYR A 69 -21.58 -0.47 -16.64
C TYR A 69 -20.62 0.04 -17.73
N ALA A 70 -21.15 0.88 -18.62
CA ALA A 70 -20.38 1.72 -19.51
C ALA A 70 -20.38 3.16 -19.00
N LEU A 71 -19.19 3.76 -18.84
CA LEU A 71 -19.01 5.15 -18.43
C LEU A 71 -18.48 5.96 -19.61
N THR A 72 -19.29 6.88 -20.12
CA THR A 72 -18.93 7.72 -21.27
C THR A 72 -18.73 9.16 -20.81
N ALA A 73 -17.61 9.77 -21.17
CA ALA A 73 -17.43 11.22 -21.13
C ALA A 73 -17.46 11.77 -22.56
N GLY A 74 -18.30 12.78 -22.77
CA GLY A 74 -18.48 13.42 -24.08
C GLY A 74 -18.31 14.93 -24.03
N GLN A 75 -17.63 15.48 -25.03
CA GLN A 75 -17.47 16.91 -25.27
C GLN A 75 -17.73 17.20 -26.75
N GLY A 76 -18.77 17.98 -27.06
CA GLY A 76 -19.17 18.22 -28.44
C GLY A 76 -19.51 16.90 -29.17
N SER A 77 -18.76 16.60 -30.23
CA SER A 77 -18.87 15.34 -30.99
C SER A 77 -17.92 14.23 -30.50
N GLU A 78 -16.96 14.55 -29.64
CA GLU A 78 -15.97 13.59 -29.14
C GLU A 78 -16.52 12.84 -27.93
N ASN A 79 -16.34 11.52 -27.92
CA ASN A 79 -16.76 10.66 -26.81
C ASN A 79 -15.66 9.63 -26.50
N VAL A 80 -15.38 9.46 -25.21
CA VAL A 80 -14.56 8.36 -24.70
C VAL A 80 -15.43 7.50 -23.81
N THR A 81 -15.46 6.19 -24.05
CA THR A 81 -16.27 5.24 -23.27
C THR A 81 -15.39 4.18 -22.64
N LEU A 82 -15.49 4.06 -21.33
CA LEU A 82 -14.92 2.98 -20.52
C LEU A 82 -15.97 1.89 -20.34
N ARG A 83 -15.57 0.63 -20.46
CA ARG A 83 -16.45 -0.55 -20.41
C ARG A 83 -16.05 -1.49 -19.29
N ASP A 84 -16.97 -2.39 -18.92
CA ASP A 84 -16.77 -3.35 -17.84
C ASP A 84 -16.44 -2.65 -16.50
N VAL A 85 -17.09 -1.51 -16.24
CA VAL A 85 -16.91 -0.72 -15.03
C VAL A 85 -17.83 -1.26 -13.94
N TYR A 86 -17.27 -1.58 -12.77
CA TYR A 86 -18.04 -2.01 -11.60
C TYR A 86 -18.04 -0.95 -10.51
N PHE A 87 -19.06 -0.98 -9.65
CA PHE A 87 -19.03 -0.34 -8.35
C PHE A 87 -18.73 -1.39 -7.28
N GLY A 88 -17.80 -1.06 -6.39
CA GLY A 88 -17.26 -1.95 -5.37
C GLY A 88 -16.39 -1.18 -4.38
N ASP A 89 -15.65 -1.86 -3.52
CA ASP A 89 -14.73 -1.18 -2.61
C ASP A 89 -13.32 -1.07 -3.20
N VAL A 90 -12.75 0.14 -3.17
CA VAL A 90 -11.43 0.42 -3.76
C VAL A 90 -10.39 0.58 -2.65
N TRP A 91 -9.32 -0.20 -2.74
CA TRP A 91 -8.22 -0.22 -1.77
C TRP A 91 -6.90 0.18 -2.41
N LEU A 92 -6.20 1.10 -1.75
CA LEU A 92 -4.83 1.50 -2.12
C LEU A 92 -3.81 0.69 -1.31
N CYS A 93 -2.87 0.05 -2.00
CA CYS A 93 -1.77 -0.71 -1.43
C CYS A 93 -0.45 0.01 -1.72
N SER A 94 0.22 0.49 -0.68
CA SER A 94 1.44 1.29 -0.82
C SER A 94 2.52 0.91 0.19
N GLY A 95 3.72 1.43 -0.03
CA GLY A 95 4.89 1.18 0.79
C GLY A 95 6.08 0.73 -0.05
N GLN A 96 6.96 -0.06 0.56
CA GLN A 96 8.22 -0.42 -0.06
C GLN A 96 8.27 -1.86 -0.61
N SER A 97 9.47 -2.45 -0.66
CA SER A 97 9.74 -3.71 -1.33
C SER A 97 8.86 -4.85 -0.83
N ASN A 98 8.51 -4.90 0.46
CA ASN A 98 7.61 -5.91 1.00
C ASN A 98 6.14 -5.73 0.60
N MET A 99 5.71 -4.52 0.22
CA MET A 99 4.45 -4.29 -0.49
C MET A 99 4.59 -4.67 -1.97
N ALA A 100 5.67 -4.25 -2.62
CA ALA A 100 5.93 -4.50 -4.05
C ALA A 100 6.31 -5.94 -4.42
N MET A 101 6.48 -6.84 -3.44
CA MET A 101 6.75 -8.26 -3.70
C MET A 101 5.58 -8.87 -4.46
N THR A 102 5.88 -9.50 -5.60
CA THR A 102 4.85 -10.07 -6.49
C THR A 102 4.35 -11.43 -6.04
N VAL A 103 3.21 -11.88 -6.57
CA VAL A 103 2.63 -13.20 -6.25
C VAL A 103 3.60 -14.36 -6.54
N LEU A 104 4.51 -14.20 -7.51
CA LEU A 104 5.55 -15.19 -7.81
C LEU A 104 6.57 -15.39 -6.68
N GLN A 105 6.71 -14.38 -5.80
CA GLN A 105 7.74 -14.34 -4.77
C GLN A 105 7.28 -14.90 -3.42
N ILE A 106 6.02 -15.32 -3.29
CA ILE A 106 5.45 -15.78 -2.02
C ILE A 106 5.38 -17.30 -1.93
N THR A 107 5.26 -17.82 -0.71
CA THR A 107 4.83 -19.21 -0.53
C THR A 107 3.43 -19.38 -1.12
N ASN A 108 3.17 -20.54 -1.72
CA ASN A 108 1.90 -20.88 -2.39
C ASN A 108 1.61 -20.12 -3.70
N ALA A 109 2.62 -19.47 -4.30
CA ALA A 109 2.49 -18.75 -5.57
C ALA A 109 1.72 -19.54 -6.65
N SER A 110 2.08 -20.80 -6.91
CA SER A 110 1.44 -21.61 -7.94
C SER A 110 -0.07 -21.80 -7.73
N GLN A 111 -0.52 -21.86 -6.47
CA GLN A 111 -1.93 -22.03 -6.13
C GLN A 111 -2.69 -20.72 -6.34
N GLU A 112 -2.12 -19.59 -5.94
CA GLU A 112 -2.72 -18.27 -6.16
C GLU A 112 -2.85 -17.95 -7.65
N LEU A 113 -1.79 -18.21 -8.44
CA LEU A 113 -1.80 -17.99 -9.88
C LEU A 113 -2.84 -18.88 -10.58
N ALA A 114 -2.97 -20.14 -10.18
CA ALA A 114 -3.97 -21.06 -10.73
C ALA A 114 -5.41 -20.68 -10.32
N ALA A 115 -5.59 -20.05 -9.16
CA ALA A 115 -6.89 -19.64 -8.65
C ALA A 115 -7.34 -18.27 -9.18
N ALA A 116 -6.44 -17.46 -9.77
CA ALA A 116 -6.69 -16.08 -10.20
C ALA A 116 -8.01 -15.89 -10.95
N ALA A 117 -8.26 -16.73 -11.97
CA ALA A 117 -9.45 -16.64 -12.83
C ALA A 117 -10.78 -16.91 -12.10
N ARG A 118 -10.75 -17.44 -10.87
CA ARG A 118 -11.94 -17.66 -10.03
C ARG A 118 -12.44 -16.37 -9.38
N TYR A 119 -11.68 -15.28 -9.45
CA TYR A 119 -11.99 -14.00 -8.81
C TYR A 119 -12.09 -12.86 -9.84
N PRO A 120 -12.94 -12.98 -10.89
CA PRO A 120 -13.00 -11.99 -11.96
C PRO A 120 -13.44 -10.61 -11.49
N TYR A 121 -14.03 -10.50 -10.30
CA TYR A 121 -14.49 -9.23 -9.71
C TYR A 121 -13.49 -8.58 -8.74
N VAL A 122 -12.30 -9.16 -8.56
CA VAL A 122 -11.17 -8.52 -7.88
C VAL A 122 -10.29 -7.89 -8.94
N ARG A 123 -10.43 -6.58 -9.18
CA ARG A 123 -9.76 -5.89 -10.30
C ARG A 123 -8.45 -5.27 -9.87
N LEU A 124 -7.44 -5.39 -10.73
CA LEU A 124 -6.06 -5.00 -10.45
C LEU A 124 -5.68 -3.74 -11.22
N PHE A 125 -4.94 -2.84 -10.59
CA PHE A 125 -4.31 -1.68 -11.21
C PHE A 125 -2.97 -1.38 -10.55
N THR A 126 -1.92 -1.12 -11.33
CA THR A 126 -0.59 -0.75 -10.79
C THR A 126 -0.09 0.55 -11.43
N ALA A 127 0.14 1.55 -10.58
CA ALA A 127 0.85 2.77 -10.97
C ALA A 127 2.33 2.45 -11.22
N ALA A 128 2.90 3.02 -12.28
CA ALA A 128 4.32 2.83 -12.56
C ALA A 128 5.20 3.54 -11.52
N PRO A 129 6.38 2.99 -11.19
CA PRO A 129 7.39 3.71 -10.42
C PRO A 129 7.78 5.04 -11.10
N ALA A 130 7.43 6.16 -10.46
CA ALA A 130 7.78 7.52 -10.89
C ALA A 130 8.21 8.38 -9.70
N ARG A 131 9.01 9.44 -9.95
CA ARG A 131 9.44 10.39 -8.93
C ARG A 131 9.39 11.80 -9.50
N SER A 132 9.02 12.78 -8.68
CA SER A 132 8.96 14.19 -9.09
C SER A 132 9.26 15.12 -7.93
N ASP A 133 9.96 16.22 -8.17
CA ASP A 133 10.22 17.25 -7.16
C ASP A 133 8.98 18.12 -6.86
N MET A 134 7.95 18.03 -7.72
CA MET A 134 6.67 18.72 -7.61
C MET A 134 5.48 17.76 -7.71
N GLU A 135 4.40 18.06 -7.00
CA GLU A 135 3.13 17.33 -7.08
C GLU A 135 2.61 17.28 -8.51
N LEU A 136 2.40 16.06 -9.04
CA LEU A 136 1.85 15.83 -10.37
C LEU A 136 0.33 15.77 -10.31
N GLU A 137 -0.34 16.30 -11.33
CA GLU A 137 -1.81 16.25 -11.44
C GLU A 137 -2.32 14.85 -11.81
N ASP A 138 -1.60 14.14 -12.68
CA ASP A 138 -1.94 12.80 -13.18
C ASP A 138 -0.70 11.90 -13.15
N LEU A 139 -0.89 10.58 -13.25
CA LEU A 139 0.21 9.64 -13.30
C LEU A 139 1.01 9.82 -14.59
N GLU A 140 2.32 9.83 -14.48
CA GLU A 140 3.22 9.85 -15.64
C GLU A 140 3.09 8.57 -16.47
N ARG A 141 2.92 7.42 -15.80
CA ARG A 141 2.78 6.12 -16.43
C ARG A 141 1.98 5.13 -15.57
N VAL A 142 1.30 4.21 -16.24
CA VAL A 142 0.63 3.05 -15.65
C VAL A 142 1.38 1.79 -16.09
N ASP A 143 1.74 0.91 -15.14
CA ASP A 143 2.42 -0.35 -15.44
C ASP A 143 1.43 -1.49 -15.72
N LEU A 144 0.32 -1.54 -14.98
CA LEU A 144 -0.80 -2.44 -15.23
C LEU A 144 -2.11 -1.64 -15.25
N PRO A 145 -2.75 -1.43 -16.42
CA PRO A 145 -4.08 -0.83 -16.49
C PRO A 145 -5.12 -1.75 -15.83
N TRP A 146 -6.28 -1.20 -15.50
CA TRP A 146 -7.34 -1.97 -14.83
C TRP A 146 -7.63 -3.29 -15.55
N SER A 147 -7.67 -4.36 -14.77
CA SER A 147 -7.59 -5.69 -15.33
C SER A 147 -8.31 -6.75 -14.51
N ILE A 148 -8.87 -7.74 -15.21
CA ILE A 148 -9.27 -9.03 -14.64
C ILE A 148 -8.00 -9.79 -14.23
N PRO A 149 -7.98 -10.47 -13.07
CA PRO A 149 -6.82 -11.21 -12.62
C PRO A 149 -6.58 -12.45 -13.49
N THR A 150 -5.35 -12.60 -13.95
CA THR A 150 -4.83 -13.79 -14.62
C THR A 150 -3.48 -14.17 -13.98
N ALA A 151 -3.00 -15.38 -14.23
CA ALA A 151 -1.68 -15.79 -13.76
C ALA A 151 -0.58 -14.83 -14.24
N GLU A 152 -0.64 -14.38 -15.49
CA GLU A 152 0.30 -13.42 -16.06
C GLU A 152 0.25 -12.05 -15.36
N LYS A 153 -0.95 -11.52 -15.10
CA LYS A 153 -1.12 -10.20 -14.49
C LYS A 153 -0.82 -10.18 -13.00
N LEU A 154 -0.98 -11.31 -12.30
CA LEU A 154 -0.56 -11.45 -10.91
C LEU A 154 0.93 -11.73 -10.76
N GLY A 155 1.58 -12.24 -11.82
CA GLY A 155 2.96 -12.69 -11.77
C GLY A 155 3.68 -12.49 -13.09
N HIS A 156 4.38 -11.37 -13.21
CA HIS A 156 5.21 -11.06 -14.37
C HIS A 156 6.68 -10.77 -13.97
N GLY A 157 7.28 -11.69 -13.20
CA GLY A 157 8.65 -11.55 -12.66
C GLY A 157 8.73 -11.06 -11.22
N ASN A 158 9.96 -10.87 -10.73
CA ASN A 158 10.23 -10.39 -9.38
C ASN A 158 10.16 -8.86 -9.32
N PHE A 159 9.45 -8.31 -8.34
CA PHE A 159 9.30 -6.86 -8.10
C PHE A 159 8.83 -6.07 -9.33
N THR A 160 7.91 -6.64 -10.10
CA THR A 160 7.27 -5.98 -11.25
C THR A 160 5.85 -5.57 -10.88
N TYR A 161 4.90 -6.50 -11.00
CA TYR A 161 3.54 -6.45 -10.48
C TYR A 161 2.96 -7.88 -10.61
N PHE A 162 1.89 -8.25 -9.91
CA PHE A 162 1.12 -7.46 -8.95
C PHE A 162 1.52 -7.78 -7.51
N SER A 163 1.42 -6.80 -6.60
CA SER A 163 1.65 -6.97 -5.17
C SER A 163 0.89 -8.18 -4.61
N ALA A 164 1.64 -9.15 -4.08
CA ALA A 164 1.07 -10.35 -3.49
C ALA A 164 0.19 -10.03 -2.30
N LEU A 165 0.62 -9.07 -1.47
CA LEU A 165 -0.12 -8.68 -0.28
C LEU A 165 -1.44 -8.00 -0.66
N CYS A 166 -1.40 -7.13 -1.67
CA CYS A 166 -2.59 -6.46 -2.18
C CYS A 166 -3.58 -7.46 -2.78
N TRP A 167 -3.11 -8.38 -3.64
CA TRP A 167 -3.91 -9.45 -4.22
C TRP A 167 -4.62 -10.29 -3.14
N LEU A 168 -3.87 -10.77 -2.16
CA LEU A 168 -4.41 -11.64 -1.12
C LEU A 168 -5.47 -10.93 -0.26
N LEU A 169 -5.24 -9.66 0.08
CA LEU A 169 -6.23 -8.85 0.80
C LEU A 169 -7.54 -8.76 0.01
N GLY A 170 -7.48 -8.37 -1.26
CA GLY A 170 -8.69 -8.22 -2.09
C GLY A 170 -9.40 -9.54 -2.33
N ARG A 171 -8.65 -10.63 -2.52
CA ARG A 171 -9.22 -11.98 -2.62
C ARG A 171 -9.98 -12.38 -1.36
N TYR A 172 -9.38 -12.22 -0.18
CA TYR A 172 -10.05 -12.55 1.08
C TYR A 172 -11.26 -11.67 1.34
N LEU A 173 -11.16 -10.36 1.08
CA LEU A 173 -12.30 -9.46 1.19
C LEU A 173 -13.43 -9.89 0.27
N TYR A 174 -13.14 -10.23 -0.99
CA TYR A 174 -14.15 -10.70 -1.94
C TYR A 174 -14.83 -12.01 -1.49
N GLU A 175 -14.09 -12.96 -0.91
CA GLU A 175 -14.65 -14.22 -0.38
C GLU A 175 -15.68 -14.00 0.73
N VAL A 176 -15.57 -12.90 1.48
CA VAL A 176 -16.50 -12.53 2.56
C VAL A 176 -17.60 -11.63 2.04
N LEU A 177 -17.24 -10.56 1.31
CA LEU A 177 -18.14 -9.48 0.90
C LEU A 177 -19.01 -9.84 -0.29
N ARG A 178 -18.51 -10.70 -1.19
CA ARG A 178 -19.23 -11.18 -2.39
C ARG A 178 -19.66 -10.10 -3.39
N TYR A 179 -18.96 -8.97 -3.42
CA TYR A 179 -19.12 -7.92 -4.42
C TYR A 179 -17.76 -7.39 -4.91
N PRO A 180 -17.70 -6.63 -6.03
CA PRO A 180 -16.44 -6.21 -6.64
C PRO A 180 -15.47 -5.48 -5.69
N VAL A 181 -14.18 -5.74 -5.85
CA VAL A 181 -13.10 -5.09 -5.10
C VAL A 181 -12.06 -4.58 -6.09
N GLY A 182 -11.74 -3.29 -6.00
CA GLY A 182 -10.67 -2.66 -6.77
C GLY A 182 -9.38 -2.59 -5.96
N LEU A 183 -8.26 -3.02 -6.54
CA LEU A 183 -6.94 -2.99 -5.91
C LEU A 183 -6.00 -2.10 -6.71
N VAL A 184 -5.50 -1.06 -6.04
CA VAL A 184 -4.59 -0.06 -6.62
C VAL A 184 -3.24 -0.20 -5.95
N GLU A 185 -2.23 -0.63 -6.69
CA GLU A 185 -0.85 -0.73 -6.21
C GLU A 185 -0.06 0.54 -6.57
N ALA A 186 0.55 1.16 -5.55
CA ALA A 186 1.52 2.24 -5.69
C ALA A 186 2.68 1.99 -4.70
N ALA A 187 3.65 1.17 -5.10
CA ALA A 187 4.75 0.73 -4.23
C ALA A 187 6.11 0.77 -4.94
N TRP A 188 7.19 0.99 -4.18
CA TRP A 188 8.57 1.02 -4.71
C TRP A 188 9.56 0.48 -3.68
N GLY A 189 10.41 -0.48 -4.03
CA GLY A 189 11.44 -1.02 -3.12
C GLY A 189 12.55 -0.07 -2.68
N GLY A 190 12.73 0.12 -1.36
CA GLY A 190 13.88 0.82 -0.75
C GLY A 190 13.66 2.24 -0.17
N PRO A 191 12.66 3.03 -0.58
CA PRO A 191 12.43 4.37 -0.04
C PRO A 191 12.08 4.38 1.45
N PRO A 192 12.52 5.42 2.18
CA PRO A 192 12.06 5.71 3.53
C PRO A 192 10.72 6.45 3.48
N ILE A 193 10.06 6.60 4.63
CA ILE A 193 8.74 7.23 4.73
C ILE A 193 8.73 8.69 4.26
N GLU A 194 9.88 9.36 4.34
CA GLU A 194 10.09 10.72 3.89
C GLU A 194 9.78 10.88 2.40
N ALA A 195 10.16 9.91 1.56
CA ALA A 195 9.87 9.97 0.13
C ALA A 195 8.36 9.89 -0.18
N TRP A 196 7.60 9.21 0.67
CA TRP A 196 6.15 8.98 0.55
C TRP A 196 5.28 10.01 1.27
N SER A 197 5.90 10.87 2.07
CA SER A 197 5.20 11.89 2.86
C SER A 197 5.15 13.21 2.10
N SER A 198 4.03 13.91 2.16
CA SER A 198 3.98 15.29 1.66
C SER A 198 4.91 16.21 2.46
N ARG A 199 5.28 17.34 1.86
CA ARG A 199 6.06 18.38 2.53
C ARG A 199 5.36 18.91 3.79
N ARG A 200 4.03 18.83 3.86
CA ARG A 200 3.27 19.26 5.06
C ARG A 200 3.42 18.26 6.20
N ALA A 201 3.27 16.97 5.91
CA ALA A 201 3.41 15.90 6.90
C ALA A 201 4.81 15.92 7.53
N LEU A 202 5.86 16.11 6.72
CA LEU A 202 7.24 16.16 7.21
C LEU A 202 7.52 17.41 8.05
N ARG A 203 7.07 18.59 7.61
CA ARG A 203 7.21 19.83 8.39
C ARG A 203 6.53 19.75 9.76
N ALA A 204 5.39 19.06 9.86
CA ALA A 204 4.72 18.83 11.15
C ALA A 204 5.57 18.03 12.15
N CYS A 205 6.58 17.31 11.67
CA CYS A 205 7.53 16.52 12.48
C CYS A 205 8.93 17.13 12.56
N GLY A 206 9.10 18.39 12.13
CA GLY A 206 10.40 19.07 12.18
C GLY A 206 11.42 18.58 11.15
N LEU A 207 10.97 17.96 10.05
CA LEU A 207 11.81 17.56 8.92
C LEU A 207 11.60 18.51 7.73
N PRO A 208 12.44 19.55 7.57
CA PRO A 208 12.37 20.49 6.43
C PRO A 208 12.98 19.90 5.15
N GLU A 209 12.65 20.51 4.01
CA GLU A 209 13.11 20.11 2.65
C GLU A 209 14.64 20.03 2.52
N ASP A 210 15.36 20.87 3.28
CA ASP A 210 16.82 21.03 3.22
C ASP A 210 17.57 20.18 4.24
N ALA A 211 16.87 19.32 4.99
CA ALA A 211 17.51 18.19 5.66
C ALA A 211 17.97 17.26 4.53
N GLY A 212 19.06 17.65 3.86
CA GLY A 212 19.46 17.13 2.56
C GLY A 212 19.49 15.61 2.55
N SER A 213 19.49 15.01 1.35
CA SER A 213 19.76 13.58 1.20
C SER A 213 20.88 13.24 2.18
N PRO A 214 20.64 12.43 3.22
CA PRO A 214 21.69 12.19 4.20
C PRO A 214 22.90 11.76 3.38
N GLN A 215 24.07 12.37 3.61
CA GLN A 215 25.32 11.78 3.13
C GLN A 215 25.47 10.46 3.89
N PHE A 216 24.75 9.46 3.40
CA PHE A 216 24.68 8.13 3.94
C PHE A 216 26.08 7.57 3.78
N ARG A 217 26.82 7.48 4.89
CA ARG A 217 27.93 6.54 4.99
C ARG A 217 27.32 5.13 5.00
N GLY A 218 27.08 4.62 3.79
CA GLY A 218 26.95 3.20 3.44
C GLY A 218 26.02 2.34 4.31
N TRP A 219 24.86 1.99 3.77
CA TRP A 219 24.27 0.67 4.07
C TRP A 219 25.02 -0.42 3.29
N PRO A 220 25.01 -1.69 3.75
CA PRO A 220 25.51 -2.84 2.98
C PRO A 220 24.63 -3.21 1.76
N CYS A 221 23.62 -2.42 1.42
CA CYS A 221 23.00 -2.42 0.09
C CYS A 221 23.77 -1.59 -0.93
N VAL A 222 24.69 -0.72 -0.48
CA VAL A 222 25.58 0.06 -1.35
C VAL A 222 26.64 -0.87 -1.93
N LEU A 223 26.65 -0.97 -3.25
CA LEU A 223 27.76 -1.52 -4.04
C LEU A 223 29.00 -0.67 -3.75
N HIS A 224 30.07 -1.24 -3.19
CA HIS A 224 31.38 -0.67 -3.40
C HIS A 224 31.76 -0.91 -4.88
N PRO A 225 32.24 0.10 -5.62
CA PRO A 225 32.84 -0.16 -6.92
C PRO A 225 34.14 -0.97 -6.71
N PRO A 226 34.44 -1.99 -7.53
CA PRO A 226 35.81 -2.44 -7.67
C PRO A 226 36.62 -1.31 -8.32
N LEU A 227 37.81 -1.06 -7.77
CA LEU A 227 38.83 -0.22 -8.39
C LEU A 227 39.25 -0.85 -9.73
N SER A 228 38.67 -0.41 -10.85
CA SER A 228 39.35 -0.26 -12.16
C SER A 228 38.37 0.10 -13.28
N PRO A 229 38.65 1.12 -14.11
CA PRO A 229 37.85 1.45 -15.29
C PRO A 229 38.42 0.74 -16.52
N ALA A 230 38.10 -0.54 -16.71
CA ALA A 230 38.27 -1.17 -18.02
C ALA A 230 37.44 -2.45 -18.10
N LEU A 231 36.65 -2.54 -19.17
CA LEU A 231 35.94 -3.74 -19.65
C LEU A 231 34.72 -4.13 -18.81
N PHE A 232 33.52 -3.80 -19.29
CA PHE A 232 32.44 -4.76 -19.56
C PHE A 232 31.28 -4.00 -20.22
N SER A 233 31.20 -4.12 -21.55
CA SER A 233 29.97 -3.90 -22.30
C SER A 233 29.14 -5.19 -22.27
N SER A 234 27.84 -5.01 -22.10
CA SER A 234 26.76 -6.01 -22.19
C SER A 234 26.53 -6.98 -21.00
N ILE A 235 25.22 -7.13 -20.73
CA ILE A 235 24.51 -8.13 -19.92
C ILE A 235 24.03 -7.68 -18.53
N SER A 236 22.70 -7.68 -18.40
CA SER A 236 21.80 -7.76 -17.23
C SER A 236 21.44 -6.48 -16.44
N GLN A 237 20.23 -5.98 -16.71
CA GLN A 237 19.41 -5.12 -15.85
C GLN A 237 19.31 -5.74 -14.44
N HIS A 238 20.23 -5.36 -13.56
CA HIS A 238 20.15 -5.62 -12.13
C HIS A 238 19.40 -4.44 -11.49
N TRP A 239 18.18 -4.68 -11.01
CA TRP A 239 17.48 -3.75 -10.14
C TRP A 239 18.35 -3.42 -8.93
N GLN A 240 18.91 -2.20 -8.91
CA GLN A 240 19.48 -1.64 -7.69
C GLN A 240 18.30 -1.40 -6.74
N LEU A 241 18.25 -2.11 -5.61
CA LEU A 241 17.33 -1.88 -4.49
C LEU A 241 17.65 -0.56 -3.75
N SER A 242 18.04 0.47 -4.50
CA SER A 242 18.28 1.84 -4.08
C SER A 242 17.10 2.67 -4.56
N GLY A 243 15.93 2.48 -3.93
CA GLY A 243 14.74 3.28 -4.26
C GLY A 243 14.92 4.77 -3.93
N PRO A 244 14.06 5.67 -4.43
CA PRO A 244 14.15 7.10 -4.17
C PRO A 244 14.22 7.43 -2.67
N GLN A 245 15.19 8.26 -2.28
CA GLN A 245 15.41 8.65 -0.87
C GLN A 245 15.02 10.10 -0.60
N THR A 246 14.92 10.93 -1.65
CA THR A 246 14.58 12.35 -1.53
C THR A 246 13.19 12.51 -0.93
N PRO A 247 13.00 13.40 0.07
CA PRO A 247 11.68 13.67 0.64
C PRO A 247 10.62 14.03 -0.41
N SER A 248 9.40 13.55 -0.20
CA SER A 248 8.19 13.83 -0.98
C SER A 248 8.18 13.42 -2.46
N VAL A 249 9.26 12.91 -3.03
CA VAL A 249 9.29 12.67 -4.48
C VAL A 249 8.34 11.56 -4.96
N LEU A 250 8.01 10.60 -4.08
CA LEU A 250 7.04 9.53 -4.37
C LEU A 250 5.62 9.94 -4.01
N TRP A 251 5.44 10.72 -2.93
CA TRP A 251 4.17 11.41 -2.69
C TRP A 251 3.73 12.17 -3.94
N ASN A 252 4.62 13.01 -4.47
CA ASN A 252 4.37 13.88 -5.61
C ASN A 252 3.97 13.14 -6.89
N ALA A 253 4.59 11.99 -7.18
CA ALA A 253 4.46 11.33 -8.47
C ALA A 253 3.59 10.06 -8.45
N MET A 254 3.43 9.42 -7.28
CA MET A 254 2.72 8.14 -7.18
C MET A 254 1.46 8.19 -6.30
N ILE A 255 1.34 9.16 -5.39
CA ILE A 255 0.19 9.26 -4.47
C ILE A 255 -0.68 10.48 -4.79
N HIS A 256 -0.07 11.65 -4.96
CA HIS A 256 -0.78 12.90 -5.27
C HIS A 256 -1.68 12.79 -6.53
N PRO A 257 -1.25 12.16 -7.63
CA PRO A 257 -2.11 11.95 -8.79
C PRO A 257 -3.38 11.12 -8.53
N LEU A 258 -3.38 10.30 -7.48
CA LEU A 258 -4.48 9.41 -7.14
C LEU A 258 -5.49 10.05 -6.20
N LEU A 259 -5.28 11.29 -5.72
CA LEU A 259 -6.11 11.90 -4.66
C LEU A 259 -7.59 12.10 -5.03
N ASN A 260 -7.90 12.19 -6.33
CA ASN A 260 -9.28 12.27 -6.83
C ASN A 260 -10.00 10.91 -6.83
N MET A 261 -9.30 9.81 -6.53
CA MET A 261 -9.92 8.50 -6.39
C MET A 261 -10.64 8.41 -5.05
N THR A 262 -11.92 8.06 -5.07
CA THR A 262 -12.65 7.71 -3.85
C THR A 262 -12.19 6.35 -3.34
N LEU A 263 -11.78 6.25 -2.06
CA LEU A 263 -11.24 5.02 -1.48
C LEU A 263 -12.06 4.49 -0.31
N ARG A 264 -12.06 3.16 -0.14
CA ARG A 264 -12.54 2.47 1.07
C ARG A 264 -11.47 2.38 2.15
N GLY A 265 -10.20 2.22 1.76
CA GLY A 265 -9.11 2.05 2.71
C GLY A 265 -7.73 2.02 2.06
N VAL A 266 -6.72 2.10 2.92
CA VAL A 266 -5.30 2.00 2.55
C VAL A 266 -4.65 0.86 3.31
N VAL A 267 -3.72 0.15 2.66
CA VAL A 267 -2.79 -0.75 3.31
C VAL A 267 -1.36 -0.34 3.03
N TRP A 268 -0.55 -0.31 4.09
CA TRP A 268 0.82 0.17 4.08
C TRP A 268 1.81 -0.88 4.57
N TYR A 269 2.87 -1.15 3.81
CA TYR A 269 3.99 -1.97 4.28
C TYR A 269 5.32 -1.30 3.98
N GLN A 270 5.79 -0.54 4.97
CA GLN A 270 7.08 0.12 4.94
C GLN A 270 7.63 0.33 6.35
N GLY A 271 8.94 0.48 6.40
CA GLY A 271 9.67 0.94 7.57
C GLY A 271 11.12 0.50 7.54
N GLU A 272 11.48 -0.54 6.78
CA GLU A 272 12.80 -1.17 6.85
C GLU A 272 13.93 -0.16 6.58
N ALA A 273 13.72 0.79 5.66
CA ALA A 273 14.62 1.92 5.44
C ALA A 273 14.78 2.79 6.70
N ASN A 274 13.66 3.15 7.34
CA ASN A 274 13.64 3.95 8.55
C ASN A 274 14.09 3.21 9.81
N ALA A 275 14.31 1.88 9.76
CA ALA A 275 14.91 1.18 10.90
C ALA A 275 16.32 1.73 11.16
N PHE A 276 16.97 2.29 10.13
CA PHE A 276 18.32 2.84 10.22
C PHE A 276 18.44 4.27 9.67
N LEU A 277 17.31 4.92 9.38
CA LEU A 277 17.23 6.33 9.00
C LEU A 277 16.13 6.99 9.82
N HIS A 278 16.50 7.97 10.63
CA HIS A 278 15.54 8.75 11.41
C HIS A 278 14.58 7.86 12.23
N THR A 279 15.08 6.74 12.75
CA THR A 279 14.28 5.70 13.41
C THR A 279 13.35 6.27 14.46
N ASP A 280 13.88 7.11 15.34
CA ASP A 280 13.13 7.67 16.46
C ASP A 280 12.11 8.75 16.02
N GLN A 281 12.26 9.32 14.81
CA GLN A 281 11.28 10.26 14.25
C GLN A 281 10.09 9.55 13.60
N TYR A 282 10.17 8.24 13.37
CA TYR A 282 9.08 7.47 12.78
C TYR A 282 7.80 7.51 13.62
N ASN A 283 7.92 7.70 14.94
CA ASN A 283 6.79 7.88 15.86
C ASN A 283 5.97 9.15 15.57
N CYS A 284 6.52 10.09 14.79
CA CYS A 284 5.87 11.30 14.35
C CYS A 284 5.51 11.20 12.88
N THR A 285 6.48 10.84 12.02
CA THR A 285 6.30 10.89 10.57
C THR A 285 5.24 9.90 10.08
N PHE A 286 5.11 8.73 10.70
CA PHE A 286 4.08 7.78 10.29
C PHE A 286 2.65 8.21 10.66
N PRO A 287 2.34 8.63 11.91
CA PRO A 287 1.06 9.26 12.21
C PRO A 287 0.76 10.50 11.34
N ALA A 288 1.78 11.33 11.07
CA ALA A 288 1.62 12.51 10.22
C ALA A 288 1.30 12.15 8.77
N LEU A 289 1.95 11.12 8.20
CA LEU A 289 1.62 10.59 6.88
C LEU A 289 0.17 10.12 6.83
N ILE A 290 -0.28 9.32 7.81
CA ILE A 290 -1.65 8.81 7.85
C ILE A 290 -2.66 9.96 7.90
N ALA A 291 -2.43 10.95 8.76
CA ALA A 291 -3.31 12.10 8.90
C ALA A 291 -3.36 12.96 7.63
N ASP A 292 -2.21 13.19 7.00
CA ASP A 292 -2.12 13.99 5.77
C ASP A 292 -2.76 13.26 4.57
N TRP A 293 -2.57 11.94 4.43
CA TRP A 293 -3.21 11.14 3.39
C TRP A 293 -4.73 11.13 3.56
N ARG A 294 -5.23 10.93 4.78
CA ARG A 294 -6.67 11.04 5.09
C ARG A 294 -7.25 12.37 4.62
N TRP A 295 -6.62 13.46 5.03
CA TRP A 295 -7.02 14.80 4.62
C TRP A 295 -6.96 14.96 3.10
N ALA A 296 -5.88 14.52 2.47
CA ALA A 296 -5.63 14.75 1.05
C ALA A 296 -6.59 13.96 0.17
N PHE A 297 -6.83 12.68 0.47
CA PHE A 297 -7.81 11.88 -0.26
C PHE A 297 -9.24 12.37 0.01
N HIS A 298 -9.57 12.80 1.23
CA HIS A 298 -10.88 13.40 1.51
C HIS A 298 -11.10 14.66 0.67
N VAL A 299 -10.14 15.59 0.66
CA VAL A 299 -10.24 16.83 -0.12
C VAL A 299 -10.22 16.56 -1.63
N GLY A 300 -9.27 15.73 -2.10
CA GLY A 300 -9.09 15.41 -3.51
C GLY A 300 -10.33 14.75 -4.13
N SER A 301 -10.94 13.80 -3.40
CA SER A 301 -12.18 13.14 -3.83
C SER A 301 -13.45 13.98 -3.61
N ALA A 302 -13.35 15.31 -3.44
CA ALA A 302 -14.48 16.20 -3.16
C ALA A 302 -15.33 15.76 -1.95
N GLY A 303 -14.67 15.31 -0.90
CA GLY A 303 -15.26 14.87 0.35
C GLY A 303 -15.80 13.45 0.35
N GLN A 304 -15.63 12.69 -0.74
CA GLN A 304 -16.23 11.35 -0.88
C GLN A 304 -15.46 10.25 -0.16
N THR A 305 -14.13 10.34 -0.10
CA THR A 305 -13.33 9.47 0.76
C THR A 305 -13.55 9.86 2.22
N GLU A 306 -13.89 8.89 3.07
CA GLU A 306 -14.17 9.15 4.48
C GLU A 306 -13.03 9.91 5.20
N PRO A 307 -13.32 10.96 6.00
CA PRO A 307 -12.28 11.73 6.71
C PRO A 307 -11.39 10.85 7.60
N LEU A 308 -11.99 9.82 8.21
CA LEU A 308 -11.29 8.80 8.98
C LEU A 308 -11.08 7.53 8.14
N LEU A 309 -10.48 7.69 6.95
CA LEU A 309 -10.14 6.59 6.05
C LEU A 309 -9.45 5.45 6.81
N PRO A 310 -9.99 4.22 6.77
CA PRO A 310 -9.34 3.05 7.36
C PRO A 310 -7.92 2.87 6.83
N PHE A 311 -6.97 2.71 7.75
CA PHE A 311 -5.55 2.61 7.41
C PHE A 311 -4.94 1.38 8.08
N GLY A 312 -4.67 0.35 7.28
CA GLY A 312 -3.98 -0.86 7.70
C GLY A 312 -2.48 -0.75 7.51
N PHE A 313 -1.68 -1.29 8.41
CA PHE A 313 -0.25 -1.44 8.17
C PHE A 313 0.32 -2.77 8.64
N VAL A 314 1.48 -3.12 8.11
CA VAL A 314 2.23 -4.31 8.55
C VAL A 314 3.35 -3.89 9.50
N GLN A 315 3.32 -4.39 10.72
CA GLN A 315 4.44 -4.25 11.64
C GLN A 315 5.62 -5.05 11.10
N LEU A 316 6.82 -4.46 11.07
CA LEU A 316 7.95 -5.08 10.37
C LEU A 316 8.28 -6.49 10.88
N SER A 317 8.58 -7.38 9.94
CA SER A 317 9.07 -8.72 10.24
C SER A 317 10.48 -8.70 10.84
N THR A 318 10.93 -9.83 11.38
CA THR A 318 12.29 -9.96 11.92
C THR A 318 13.29 -10.18 10.78
N TYR A 319 14.17 -9.20 10.55
CA TYR A 319 15.16 -9.26 9.47
C TYR A 319 16.45 -10.02 9.81
N ARG A 320 16.72 -10.22 11.11
CA ARG A 320 17.89 -10.93 11.64
C ARG A 320 17.55 -11.54 12.99
N ARG A 321 17.74 -12.86 13.14
CA ARG A 321 17.64 -13.50 14.46
C ARG A 321 18.83 -13.08 15.33
N GLN A 322 18.55 -12.89 16.63
CA GLN A 322 19.56 -12.52 17.63
C GLN A 322 20.37 -11.28 17.20
N SER A 323 19.71 -10.31 16.57
CA SER A 323 20.40 -9.05 16.25
C SER A 323 20.85 -8.39 17.55
N PRO A 324 22.11 -7.93 17.63
CA PRO A 324 22.60 -7.23 18.81
C PRO A 324 22.08 -5.78 18.88
N ASP A 325 21.53 -5.26 17.77
CA ASP A 325 20.90 -3.95 17.69
C ASP A 325 19.37 -4.04 17.80
N ASP A 326 18.79 -2.96 18.33
CA ASP A 326 17.36 -2.85 18.58
C ASP A 326 16.60 -2.07 17.48
N SER A 327 17.25 -1.77 16.34
CA SER A 327 16.72 -0.87 15.29
C SER A 327 15.30 -1.24 14.83
N PHE A 328 15.08 -2.50 14.47
CA PHE A 328 13.77 -3.02 14.08
C PHE A 328 12.80 -3.07 15.26
N ALA A 329 13.27 -3.39 16.47
CA ALA A 329 12.41 -3.41 17.65
C ALA A 329 11.89 -2.02 18.00
N ARG A 330 12.77 -1.01 17.99
CA ARG A 330 12.43 0.41 18.15
C ARG A 330 11.48 0.88 17.06
N LEU A 331 11.79 0.58 15.80
CA LEU A 331 10.91 0.99 14.72
C LEU A 331 9.51 0.36 14.83
N ARG A 332 9.38 -0.92 15.22
CA ARG A 332 8.07 -1.54 15.47
C ARG A 332 7.27 -0.84 16.56
N TRP A 333 7.96 -0.33 17.58
CA TRP A 333 7.35 0.50 18.61
C TRP A 333 6.87 1.84 18.01
N HIS A 334 7.71 2.49 17.22
CA HIS A 334 7.39 3.74 16.52
C HIS A 334 6.26 3.58 15.48
N GLN A 335 6.10 2.41 14.84
CA GLN A 335 4.96 2.10 13.97
C GLN A 335 3.61 2.19 14.71
N THR A 336 3.61 2.10 16.04
CA THR A 336 2.41 2.25 16.90
C THR A 336 2.30 3.64 17.54
N ALA A 337 3.08 4.62 17.06
CA ALA A 337 3.18 5.95 17.65
C ALA A 337 3.62 5.93 19.14
N ASP A 338 4.41 4.92 19.50
CA ASP A 338 4.93 4.65 20.84
C ASP A 338 3.87 4.28 21.89
N LEU A 339 2.76 3.70 21.44
CA LEU A 339 1.66 3.29 22.33
C LEU A 339 1.47 1.76 22.37
N GLY A 340 2.21 1.00 21.57
CA GLY A 340 2.20 -0.47 21.53
C GLY A 340 0.97 -1.11 20.89
N ILE A 341 -0.09 -0.34 20.65
CA ILE A 341 -1.37 -0.82 20.16
C ILE A 341 -1.94 0.12 19.09
N VAL A 342 -2.78 -0.40 18.20
CA VAL A 342 -3.63 0.39 17.30
C VAL A 342 -5.01 -0.26 17.17
N PRO A 343 -6.10 0.52 16.97
CA PRO A 343 -6.12 1.98 16.91
C PRO A 343 -5.76 2.60 18.27
N ASN A 344 -5.26 3.84 18.23
CA ASN A 344 -4.91 4.59 19.44
C ASN A 344 -5.23 6.09 19.24
N ALA A 345 -5.04 6.91 20.28
CA ALA A 345 -5.40 8.34 20.23
C ALA A 345 -4.68 9.14 19.12
N ARG A 346 -3.48 8.71 18.70
CA ARG A 346 -2.71 9.36 17.62
C ARG A 346 -3.04 8.80 16.24
N MET A 347 -3.56 7.58 16.18
CA MET A 347 -3.89 6.85 14.95
C MET A 347 -5.26 6.18 15.06
N PRO A 348 -6.36 6.95 15.17
CA PRO A 348 -7.72 6.39 15.18
C PRO A 348 -8.03 5.70 13.84
N GLY A 349 -8.93 4.72 13.83
CA GLY A 349 -9.33 4.02 12.60
C GLY A 349 -8.19 3.26 11.89
N THR A 350 -7.16 2.87 12.63
CA THR A 350 -6.03 2.10 12.09
C THR A 350 -6.03 0.66 12.61
N PHE A 351 -5.45 -0.25 11.84
CA PHE A 351 -5.27 -1.65 12.21
C PHE A 351 -3.90 -2.15 11.77
N MET A 352 -3.40 -3.19 12.45
CA MET A 352 -2.03 -3.67 12.26
C MET A 352 -2.01 -5.18 12.06
N ALA A 353 -1.33 -5.63 11.02
CA ALA A 353 -0.86 -7.01 10.94
C ALA A 353 0.51 -7.10 11.60
N VAL A 354 0.59 -7.80 12.73
CA VAL A 354 1.87 -8.21 13.31
C VAL A 354 2.55 -9.17 12.33
N ALA A 355 3.82 -8.96 11.99
CA ALA A 355 4.58 -9.90 11.15
C ALA A 355 5.94 -10.28 11.75
N MET A 356 6.18 -9.93 13.02
CA MET A 356 7.46 -10.14 13.71
C MET A 356 7.89 -11.62 13.76
N ASP A 357 6.92 -12.54 13.79
CA ASP A 357 7.04 -13.99 13.82
C ASP A 357 7.26 -14.62 12.44
N LEU A 358 7.07 -13.86 11.36
CA LEU A 358 7.03 -14.38 9.99
C LEU A 358 8.37 -14.22 9.23
N GLY A 359 9.48 -14.05 9.93
CA GLY A 359 10.80 -13.89 9.31
C GLY A 359 11.23 -15.14 8.52
N ASP A 360 11.82 -14.96 7.34
CA ASP A 360 12.17 -16.08 6.44
C ASP A 360 13.66 -16.14 6.09
N GLU A 361 14.43 -16.96 6.81
CA GLU A 361 15.88 -17.18 6.58
C GLU A 361 16.21 -17.82 5.23
N ARG A 362 15.21 -18.42 4.58
CA ARG A 362 15.36 -19.10 3.30
C ARG A 362 14.87 -18.24 2.15
N SER A 363 14.45 -17.00 2.41
CA SER A 363 14.04 -16.09 1.35
C SER A 363 15.22 -15.83 0.40
N PRO A 364 15.07 -16.07 -0.91
CA PRO A 364 16.10 -15.77 -1.89
C PRO A 364 16.12 -14.26 -2.25
N TYR A 365 15.15 -13.49 -1.75
CA TYR A 365 14.93 -12.11 -2.16
C TYR A 365 15.69 -11.07 -1.31
N GLY A 366 16.43 -11.52 -0.28
CA GLY A 366 17.42 -10.73 0.44
C GLY A 366 18.85 -10.94 -0.09
N ARG A 367 19.71 -9.91 -0.02
CA ARG A 367 21.08 -9.98 -0.57
C ARG A 367 21.95 -10.97 0.22
N ARG A 368 22.62 -11.88 -0.48
CA ARG A 368 23.75 -12.68 0.04
C ARG A 368 25.02 -11.88 -0.20
N VAL A 369 25.64 -11.31 0.83
CA VAL A 369 27.00 -10.75 0.67
C VAL A 369 27.95 -11.94 0.51
N LEU A 370 28.41 -12.19 -0.72
CA LEU A 370 29.43 -13.20 -0.99
C LEU A 370 30.75 -12.74 -0.36
N GLY A 371 31.35 -13.57 0.48
CA GLY A 371 32.69 -13.33 1.03
C GLY A 371 32.77 -12.62 2.39
N SER A 372 31.65 -12.27 3.03
CA SER A 372 31.66 -11.87 4.44
C SER A 372 31.04 -12.97 5.30
N GLU A 373 31.66 -13.29 6.44
CA GLU A 373 31.07 -14.15 7.47
C GLU A 373 29.77 -13.56 8.07
N HIS A 374 29.42 -12.33 7.68
CA HIS A 374 28.19 -11.65 8.06
C HIS A 374 27.01 -12.17 7.24
N ARG A 375 26.25 -13.10 7.85
CA ARG A 375 24.93 -13.59 7.41
C ARG A 375 23.83 -12.51 7.43
N GLY A 376 24.12 -11.26 7.07
CA GLY A 376 23.18 -10.14 7.22
C GLY A 376 22.34 -9.91 5.96
N LEU A 377 21.00 -9.97 6.12
CA LEU A 377 19.92 -9.61 5.17
C LEU A 377 19.10 -10.76 4.55
N LYS A 378 19.29 -12.03 4.93
CA LYS A 378 18.47 -13.13 4.37
C LYS A 378 16.97 -13.04 4.68
N LEU A 379 16.55 -12.45 5.82
CA LEU A 379 15.14 -12.46 6.25
C LEU A 379 14.33 -11.21 5.87
N ILE A 380 14.92 -10.23 5.17
CA ILE A 380 14.29 -8.91 4.99
C ILE A 380 12.97 -8.97 4.18
N HIS A 381 12.82 -9.98 3.31
CA HIS A 381 11.65 -10.18 2.46
C HIS A 381 10.95 -11.51 2.78
N PRO A 382 10.09 -11.57 3.82
CA PRO A 382 9.38 -12.79 4.17
C PRO A 382 8.42 -13.23 3.07
N ARG A 383 8.47 -14.52 2.70
CA ARG A 383 7.60 -15.09 1.66
C ARG A 383 6.21 -15.47 2.16
N ASP A 384 6.01 -15.60 3.46
CA ASP A 384 4.69 -15.87 4.05
C ASP A 384 3.82 -14.61 4.07
N LYS A 385 3.34 -14.21 2.89
CA LYS A 385 2.38 -13.10 2.75
C LYS A 385 0.95 -13.53 3.03
N GLN A 386 0.66 -14.83 3.09
CA GLN A 386 -0.67 -15.38 3.39
C GLN A 386 -1.06 -15.02 4.83
N ASN A 387 -0.20 -15.29 5.81
CA ASN A 387 -0.50 -14.93 7.21
C ASN A 387 -0.54 -13.40 7.41
N VAL A 388 0.32 -12.63 6.75
CA VAL A 388 0.26 -11.15 6.79
C VAL A 388 -1.07 -10.64 6.23
N ALA A 389 -1.46 -11.10 5.03
CA ALA A 389 -2.71 -10.71 4.37
C ALA A 389 -3.93 -11.11 5.19
N HIS A 390 -3.92 -12.30 5.78
CA HIS A 390 -5.01 -12.78 6.62
C HIS A 390 -5.20 -11.88 7.85
N ARG A 391 -4.11 -11.52 8.53
CA ARG A 391 -4.14 -10.58 9.68
C ARG A 391 -4.66 -9.20 9.27
N LEU A 392 -4.22 -8.68 8.12
CA LEU A 392 -4.74 -7.41 7.57
C LEU A 392 -6.22 -7.50 7.22
N HIS A 393 -6.65 -8.59 6.60
CA HIS A 393 -8.04 -8.83 6.22
C HIS A 393 -8.98 -8.85 7.44
N LEU A 394 -8.57 -9.53 8.53
CA LEU A 394 -9.33 -9.50 9.79
C LEU A 394 -9.41 -8.08 10.37
N GLY A 395 -8.30 -7.35 10.36
CA GLY A 395 -8.28 -5.94 10.78
C GLY A 395 -9.16 -5.04 9.92
N ALA A 396 -9.17 -5.24 8.60
CA ALA A 396 -10.03 -4.51 7.69
C ALA A 396 -11.51 -4.79 7.99
N ARG A 397 -11.90 -6.06 8.15
CA ARG A 397 -13.29 -6.42 8.53
C ARG A 397 -13.72 -5.78 9.84
N ALA A 398 -12.88 -5.82 10.86
CA ALA A 398 -13.20 -5.22 12.16
C ALA A 398 -13.27 -3.67 12.10
N VAL A 399 -12.29 -3.02 11.46
CA VAL A 399 -12.13 -1.55 11.51
C VAL A 399 -12.82 -0.85 10.35
N ALA A 400 -12.63 -1.31 9.12
CA ALA A 400 -13.20 -0.69 7.92
C ALA A 400 -14.66 -1.10 7.70
N TYR A 401 -15.07 -2.29 8.11
CA TYR A 401 -16.45 -2.79 7.93
C TYR A 401 -17.25 -2.89 9.24
N ALA A 402 -16.65 -2.48 10.36
CA ALA A 402 -17.27 -2.47 11.68
C ALA A 402 -17.84 -3.85 12.08
N GLU A 403 -17.23 -4.94 11.62
CA GLU A 403 -17.68 -6.29 11.96
C GLU A 403 -17.44 -6.57 13.45
N LYS A 404 -18.53 -6.82 14.17
CA LYS A 404 -18.51 -7.05 15.62
C LYS A 404 -18.11 -8.49 15.94
N ASN A 405 -17.47 -8.69 17.09
CA ASN A 405 -17.05 -9.99 17.61
C ASN A 405 -16.01 -10.74 16.75
N LEU A 406 -15.35 -10.05 15.81
CA LEU A 406 -14.24 -10.60 15.05
C LEU A 406 -12.95 -10.46 15.85
N VAL A 407 -12.27 -11.58 16.11
CA VAL A 407 -10.95 -11.57 16.73
C VAL A 407 -9.90 -11.26 15.68
N PHE A 408 -9.28 -10.09 15.76
CA PHE A 408 -8.24 -9.64 14.83
C PHE A 408 -6.97 -9.13 15.51
N GLN A 409 -7.00 -9.00 16.84
CA GLN A 409 -5.88 -8.58 17.67
C GLN A 409 -5.49 -9.74 18.59
N GLY A 410 -4.19 -9.88 18.84
CA GLY A 410 -3.70 -10.78 19.89
C GLY A 410 -3.96 -10.21 21.28
N PRO A 411 -3.78 -11.01 22.34
CA PRO A 411 -3.89 -10.54 23.72
C PRO A 411 -2.85 -9.46 24.03
N TYR A 412 -3.30 -8.40 24.72
CA TYR A 412 -2.41 -7.39 25.26
C TYR A 412 -2.03 -7.72 26.71
N PRO A 413 -0.74 -7.59 27.07
CA PRO A 413 -0.33 -7.75 28.46
C PRO A 413 -0.88 -6.59 29.29
N THR A 414 -1.32 -6.91 30.51
CA THR A 414 -1.74 -5.92 31.52
C THR A 414 -0.57 -5.44 32.38
N ARG A 415 0.49 -6.24 32.48
CA ARG A 415 1.67 -5.94 33.29
C ARG A 415 2.90 -6.66 32.75
N ALA A 416 4.06 -6.01 32.81
CA ALA A 416 5.36 -6.63 32.59
C ALA A 416 6.32 -6.20 33.72
N ILE A 417 6.93 -7.16 34.42
CA ILE A 417 7.86 -6.91 35.53
C ILE A 417 9.20 -7.58 35.19
N LEU A 418 10.27 -6.79 35.13
CA LEU A 418 11.63 -7.30 34.99
C LEU A 418 12.24 -7.53 36.38
N GLU A 419 12.43 -8.78 36.77
CA GLU A 419 13.17 -9.17 37.97
C GLU A 419 14.67 -9.23 37.63
N VAL A 420 15.34 -8.07 37.71
CA VAL A 420 16.74 -7.88 37.29
C VAL A 420 17.69 -8.88 37.96
N THR A 421 17.50 -9.16 39.26
CA THR A 421 18.38 -10.07 40.02
C THR A 421 18.29 -11.52 39.56
N ARG A 422 17.17 -11.92 38.95
CA ARG A 422 16.92 -13.28 38.46
C ARG A 422 16.95 -13.39 36.94
N GLY A 423 17.02 -12.25 36.24
CA GLY A 423 16.92 -12.21 34.78
C GLY A 423 15.57 -12.69 34.26
N LEU A 424 14.50 -12.56 35.04
CA LEU A 424 13.15 -13.03 34.65
C LEU A 424 12.28 -11.86 34.21
N LEU A 425 11.47 -12.08 33.17
CA LEU A 425 10.43 -11.16 32.74
C LEU A 425 9.07 -11.81 32.99
N ASN A 426 8.33 -11.29 33.98
CA ASN A 426 6.99 -11.75 34.30
C ASN A 426 5.96 -10.89 33.55
N VAL A 427 5.28 -11.49 32.57
CA VAL A 427 4.24 -10.83 31.77
C VAL A 427 2.88 -11.38 32.17
N THR A 428 1.96 -10.49 32.55
CA THR A 428 0.60 -10.83 32.97
C THR A 428 -0.40 -10.46 31.89
N TYR A 429 -1.36 -11.33 31.63
CA TYR A 429 -2.46 -11.12 30.68
C TYR A 429 -3.80 -11.20 31.42
N SER A 430 -4.80 -10.48 30.93
CA SER A 430 -6.17 -10.50 31.50
C SER A 430 -6.97 -11.73 31.09
N GLN A 431 -6.49 -12.49 30.10
CA GLN A 431 -7.17 -13.66 29.56
C GLN A 431 -6.26 -14.88 29.62
N GLU A 432 -6.86 -16.07 29.63
CA GLU A 432 -6.16 -17.32 29.46
C GLU A 432 -5.49 -17.36 28.08
N LEU A 433 -4.22 -17.75 28.05
CA LEU A 433 -3.46 -17.87 26.82
C LEU A 433 -3.45 -19.32 26.36
N ILE A 434 -4.01 -19.59 25.17
CA ILE A 434 -3.92 -20.91 24.55
C ILE A 434 -2.69 -20.91 23.65
N CYS A 435 -1.56 -21.38 24.18
CA CYS A 435 -0.33 -21.49 23.41
C CYS A 435 -0.47 -22.59 22.35
N ARG A 436 -0.58 -22.21 21.08
CA ARG A 436 -0.51 -23.16 19.96
C ARG A 436 0.90 -23.18 19.41
N ARG A 437 1.60 -24.28 19.69
CA ARG A 437 2.96 -24.51 19.18
C ARG A 437 2.87 -24.82 17.69
N ARG A 438 3.15 -23.84 16.83
CA ARG A 438 3.19 -24.04 15.38
C ARG A 438 4.49 -24.77 14.98
N ASP A 439 5.61 -24.40 15.60
CA ASP A 439 6.94 -25.04 15.50
C ASP A 439 7.69 -24.93 16.84
N ALA A 440 8.91 -25.49 16.94
CA ALA A 440 9.69 -25.48 18.19
C ALA A 440 9.97 -24.08 18.79
N TRP A 441 9.92 -22.99 17.98
CA TRP A 441 10.43 -21.66 18.32
C TRP A 441 9.45 -20.50 18.11
N ALA A 442 8.19 -20.76 17.75
CA ALA A 442 7.15 -19.75 17.65
C ALA A 442 5.82 -20.30 18.18
N PHE A 443 5.10 -19.45 18.90
CA PHE A 443 3.75 -19.74 19.35
C PHE A 443 2.83 -18.60 18.91
N GLU A 444 1.62 -18.96 18.49
CA GLU A 444 0.53 -18.03 18.29
C GLU A 444 -0.31 -18.06 19.57
N VAL A 445 -0.65 -16.89 20.11
CA VAL A 445 -1.48 -16.73 21.31
C VAL A 445 -2.86 -16.23 20.93
#